data_AF-A0A523U880-F1
#
_entry.id   AF-A0A523U880-F1
#
_cell.length_a   1.000
_cell.length_b   1.000
_cell.length_c   1.000
_cell.angle_alpha   90.00
_cell.angle_beta   90.00
_cell.angle_gamma   90.00
#
_symmetry.space_group_name_H-M   'P 1'
#
loop_
_entity.id
_entity.type
_entity.pdbx_description
1 polymer ?
#
loop_
_entity_poly.entity_id
_entity_poly.type
_entity_poly.pdbx_seq_one_letter_code
_entity_poly.pdbx_strand_id
1 'polypeptide(L)'
;MKLSRILLFAFVLLPIIVPDIARADVVVFKDGKIIECLVREERKTGYLVWLYTESGIESEYEIPLAEVKEVIKKKYWGQEYKKLLATTDFTKEESVRAFADWCKQNNLDSLALKYGRRADELRNRDIVRKYPEVACEKCEGGGSLSCKTCVGKGSRSDKCPDCKGEGRVKCPKCKGEGRIKCKKCKGTGKITVKKRVTTSGGGSSDKTVQMPCSSCRKGKVRCRRCISKKTIKCSKCRGSAKIKTTCKDCGGRPTTACADCRGTGIDPMKYEALQARLAKENEKPPVIIKPVGPDRDQEEIARRKLLARTRHINSYHKSSSGEITDEYLDAKIHLYPELPVQKGDWPLLEDNDKVYILEDDPEPKDGGNGKLYYHVKLDSTGHKGWVDDDNMRKERLVFISCEPCEGQGHFECPACQGGKRISLNEKLYDCKLCARKGRMKCRHCYGSGKLIKK
;
A
#
# COMPACT_ATOMS: atom_id res chain seq x y z
N MET A 1 -11.25 45.79 -15.29
CA MET A 1 -10.07 46.56 -14.84
C MET A 1 -8.97 45.61 -14.33
N LYS A 2 -7.82 45.62 -15.01
CA LYS A 2 -6.45 45.17 -14.64
C LYS A 2 -6.24 43.81 -13.95
N LEU A 3 -6.09 42.79 -14.78
CA LEU A 3 -5.52 41.45 -14.57
C LEU A 3 -3.97 41.49 -14.53
N SER A 4 -3.38 42.25 -13.62
CA SER A 4 -1.92 42.35 -13.53
C SER A 4 -1.45 42.32 -12.09
N ARG A 5 -0.87 41.17 -11.69
CA ARG A 5 0.14 40.95 -10.63
C ARG A 5 -0.11 39.62 -9.89
N ILE A 6 0.17 38.49 -10.51
CA ILE A 6 0.52 37.26 -9.78
C ILE A 6 1.64 36.57 -10.56
N LEU A 7 2.88 36.94 -10.24
CA LEU A 7 4.07 36.18 -10.61
C LEU A 7 5.11 36.43 -9.50
N LEU A 8 5.76 35.34 -9.09
CA LEU A 8 6.86 35.19 -8.11
C LEU A 8 6.42 34.98 -6.65
N PHE A 9 6.50 33.74 -6.14
CA PHE A 9 7.59 33.30 -5.24
C PHE A 9 7.45 31.83 -4.78
N ALA A 10 8.38 31.00 -5.25
CA ALA A 10 9.10 29.88 -4.61
C ALA A 10 8.40 28.91 -3.60
N PHE A 11 8.23 27.67 -4.05
CA PHE A 11 8.79 26.41 -3.50
C PHE A 11 9.26 26.41 -2.02
N VAL A 12 8.70 25.49 -1.21
CA VAL A 12 9.38 24.50 -0.32
C VAL A 12 8.46 24.09 0.86
N LEU A 13 8.14 22.77 0.93
CA LEU A 13 7.63 21.94 2.04
C LEU A 13 6.10 21.76 2.24
N LEU A 14 5.54 20.67 1.66
CA LEU A 14 4.77 19.61 2.37
C LEU A 14 4.30 18.52 1.37
N PRO A 15 4.65 17.23 1.57
CA PRO A 15 4.16 16.14 0.74
C PRO A 15 2.86 15.54 1.32
N ILE A 16 1.78 16.34 1.39
CA ILE A 16 0.42 15.86 1.73
C ILE A 16 -0.65 16.61 0.91
N ILE A 17 -0.32 17.04 -0.30
CA ILE A 17 -1.34 17.42 -1.27
C ILE A 17 -1.26 16.37 -2.36
N VAL A 18 -2.20 15.43 -2.27
CA VAL A 18 -2.58 14.49 -3.31
C VAL A 18 -2.43 15.19 -4.66
N PRO A 19 -1.78 14.60 -5.67
CA PRO A 19 -1.72 15.24 -6.97
C PRO A 19 -3.16 15.49 -7.40
N ASP A 20 -3.47 16.77 -7.57
CA ASP A 20 -4.71 17.31 -8.12
C ASP A 20 -4.82 16.89 -9.58
N ILE A 21 -5.02 15.59 -9.74
CA ILE A 21 -5.27 14.93 -10.99
C ILE A 21 -6.63 15.41 -11.46
N ALA A 22 -6.61 16.20 -12.53
CA ALA A 22 -7.73 16.54 -13.40
C ALA A 22 -8.92 17.22 -12.68
N ARG A 23 -8.68 18.38 -12.09
CA ARG A 23 -9.66 19.14 -11.30
C ARG A 23 -10.63 20.04 -12.09
N ALA A 24 -10.66 20.02 -13.41
CA ALA A 24 -11.42 21.02 -14.15
C ALA A 24 -12.14 20.45 -15.38
N ASP A 25 -13.46 20.67 -15.42
CA ASP A 25 -14.19 20.81 -16.68
C ASP A 25 -13.54 21.93 -17.51
N VAL A 26 -13.70 21.86 -18.82
CA VAL A 26 -13.17 22.90 -19.72
C VAL A 26 -14.34 23.62 -20.33
N VAL A 27 -14.45 24.93 -20.06
CA VAL A 27 -15.44 25.80 -20.67
C VAL A 27 -14.77 26.53 -21.82
N VAL A 28 -15.26 26.31 -23.03
CA VAL A 28 -14.81 26.98 -24.25
C VAL A 28 -15.79 28.11 -24.56
N PHE A 29 -15.28 29.32 -24.72
CA PHE A 29 -16.07 30.50 -25.04
C PHE A 29 -16.20 30.69 -26.55
N LYS A 30 -17.25 31.40 -26.99
CA LYS A 30 -17.49 31.71 -28.42
C LYS A 30 -16.39 32.57 -29.04
N ASP A 31 -15.70 33.38 -28.23
CA ASP A 31 -14.56 34.19 -28.64
C ASP A 31 -13.22 33.41 -28.69
N GLY A 32 -13.27 32.10 -28.44
CA GLY A 32 -12.12 31.20 -28.48
C GLY A 32 -11.31 31.13 -27.17
N LYS A 33 -11.70 31.85 -26.12
CA LYS A 33 -11.08 31.69 -24.80
C LYS A 33 -11.45 30.34 -24.18
N ILE A 34 -10.54 29.79 -23.39
CA ILE A 34 -10.71 28.51 -22.70
C ILE A 34 -10.43 28.73 -21.22
N ILE A 35 -11.31 28.23 -20.36
CA ILE A 35 -11.14 28.24 -18.91
C ILE A 35 -11.24 26.82 -18.38
N GLU A 36 -10.27 26.44 -17.54
CA GLU A 36 -10.33 25.24 -16.72
C GLU A 36 -11.02 25.58 -15.39
N CYS A 37 -12.21 25.01 -15.14
CA CYS A 37 -13.00 25.25 -13.93
C CYS A 37 -13.83 24.02 -13.54
N LEU A 38 -14.37 23.95 -12.31
CA LEU A 38 -15.33 22.91 -11.94
C LEU A 38 -16.75 23.45 -12.07
N VAL A 39 -17.54 22.94 -13.01
CA VAL A 39 -18.94 23.36 -13.16
C VAL A 39 -19.80 22.64 -12.12
N ARG A 40 -20.35 23.40 -11.18
CA ARG A 40 -21.18 22.94 -10.05
C ARG A 40 -22.63 22.72 -10.43
N GLU A 41 -23.19 23.68 -11.15
CA GLU A 41 -24.61 23.73 -11.47
C GLU A 41 -24.80 24.31 -12.86
N GLU A 42 -25.68 23.69 -13.66
CA GLU A 42 -26.15 24.25 -14.91
C GLU A 42 -27.48 24.96 -14.65
N ARG A 43 -27.52 26.25 -14.92
CA ARG A 43 -28.69 27.10 -14.76
C ARG A 43 -29.24 27.47 -16.13
N LYS A 44 -30.50 27.94 -16.16
CA LYS A 44 -31.16 28.38 -17.40
C LYS A 44 -30.40 29.50 -18.13
N THR A 45 -29.64 30.30 -17.41
CA THR A 45 -28.94 31.49 -17.92
C THR A 45 -27.42 31.35 -17.96
N GLY A 46 -26.85 30.25 -17.47
CA GLY A 46 -25.40 30.11 -17.36
C GLY A 46 -24.94 28.91 -16.53
N TYR A 47 -23.63 28.84 -16.30
CA TYR A 47 -22.98 27.80 -15.51
C TYR A 47 -22.38 28.40 -14.25
N LEU A 48 -22.71 27.83 -13.09
CA LEU A 48 -22.02 28.15 -11.84
C LEU A 48 -20.73 27.32 -11.78
N VAL A 49 -19.59 27.99 -11.70
CA VAL A 49 -18.27 27.35 -11.75
C VAL A 49 -17.39 27.76 -10.58
N TRP A 50 -16.49 26.86 -10.19
CA TRP A 50 -15.41 27.15 -9.25
C TRP A 50 -14.08 27.25 -9.98
N LEU A 51 -13.34 28.33 -9.74
CA LEU A 51 -12.00 28.54 -10.25
C LEU A 51 -10.98 28.22 -9.16
N TYR A 52 -9.97 27.42 -9.51
CA TYR A 52 -8.84 27.11 -8.64
C TYR A 52 -7.70 28.07 -8.92
N THR A 53 -7.23 28.77 -7.88
CA THR A 53 -5.98 29.53 -7.93
C THR A 53 -4.81 28.68 -7.43
N GLU A 54 -3.56 29.03 -7.79
CA GLU A 54 -2.34 28.35 -7.28
C GLU A 54 -2.25 28.34 -5.75
N SER A 55 -2.96 29.26 -5.09
CA SER A 55 -3.09 29.38 -3.64
C SER A 55 -4.20 28.53 -3.01
N GLY A 56 -4.94 27.74 -3.80
CA GLY A 56 -6.05 26.91 -3.31
C GLY A 56 -7.29 27.71 -2.89
N ILE A 57 -7.40 28.98 -3.30
CA ILE A 57 -8.61 29.78 -3.06
C ILE A 57 -9.65 29.40 -4.11
N GLU A 58 -10.81 28.96 -3.63
CA GLU A 58 -12.01 28.64 -4.41
C GLU A 58 -12.85 29.91 -4.55
N SER A 59 -12.96 30.45 -5.76
CA SER A 59 -13.90 31.55 -6.05
C SER A 59 -15.00 31.04 -6.97
N GLU A 60 -16.25 31.24 -6.55
CA GLU A 60 -17.45 30.91 -7.31
C GLU A 60 -17.76 32.01 -8.32
N TYR A 61 -18.04 31.63 -9.57
CA TYR A 61 -18.31 32.53 -10.67
C TYR A 61 -19.45 32.00 -11.53
N GLU A 62 -20.29 32.88 -12.07
CA GLU A 62 -21.35 32.51 -13.02
C GLU A 62 -20.91 32.89 -14.43
N ILE A 63 -20.79 31.88 -15.31
CA ILE A 63 -20.48 32.08 -16.72
C ILE A 63 -21.79 32.13 -17.51
N PRO A 64 -22.14 33.24 -18.19
CA PRO A 64 -23.37 33.34 -18.97
C PRO A 64 -23.39 32.34 -20.13
N LEU A 65 -24.53 31.66 -20.33
CA LEU A 65 -24.69 30.68 -21.42
C LEU A 65 -24.48 31.31 -22.80
N ALA A 66 -24.79 32.60 -22.93
CA ALA A 66 -24.60 33.37 -24.17
C ALA A 66 -23.14 33.41 -24.63
N GLU A 67 -22.18 33.34 -23.71
CA GLU A 67 -20.75 33.43 -23.98
C GLU A 67 -20.08 32.06 -24.18
N VAL A 68 -20.75 30.98 -23.77
CA VAL A 68 -20.24 29.61 -23.85
C VAL A 68 -20.50 29.01 -25.22
N LYS A 69 -19.45 28.41 -25.80
CA LYS A 69 -19.52 27.60 -27.01
C LYS A 69 -19.81 26.13 -26.66
N GLU A 70 -19.03 25.57 -25.76
CA GLU A 70 -19.18 24.18 -25.29
C GLU A 70 -18.57 24.01 -23.89
N VAL A 71 -19.06 23.01 -23.16
CA VAL A 71 -18.52 22.58 -21.87
C VAL A 71 -18.07 21.14 -21.99
N ILE A 72 -16.76 20.90 -21.88
CA ILE A 72 -16.16 19.57 -21.89
C ILE A 72 -16.10 19.09 -20.44
N LYS A 73 -17.03 18.23 -20.07
CA LYS A 73 -17.08 17.59 -18.75
C LYS A 73 -15.95 16.57 -18.62
N LYS A 74 -14.97 16.81 -17.73
CA LYS A 74 -13.96 15.78 -17.43
C LYS A 74 -14.55 14.83 -16.39
N LYS A 75 -14.61 13.52 -16.71
CA LYS A 75 -15.19 12.50 -15.82
C LYS A 75 -14.45 12.49 -14.47
N TYR A 76 -15.19 12.80 -13.40
CA TYR A 76 -14.65 12.84 -12.05
C TYR A 76 -14.50 11.41 -11.50
N TRP A 77 -13.26 10.95 -11.36
CA TRP A 77 -12.97 9.65 -10.77
C TRP A 77 -12.82 9.71 -9.25
N GLY A 78 -12.98 10.86 -8.58
CA GLY A 78 -12.52 11.00 -7.19
C GLY A 78 -13.18 10.06 -6.19
N GLN A 79 -14.45 9.66 -6.35
CA GLN A 79 -15.06 8.63 -5.49
C GLN A 79 -14.57 7.23 -5.84
N GLU A 80 -14.53 6.89 -7.13
CA GLU A 80 -14.08 5.58 -7.62
C GLU A 80 -12.59 5.35 -7.32
N TYR A 81 -11.75 6.34 -7.58
CA TYR A 81 -10.33 6.40 -7.24
C TYR A 81 -10.09 6.27 -5.73
N LYS A 82 -10.85 6.98 -4.88
CA LYS A 82 -10.74 6.84 -3.42
C LYS A 82 -11.13 5.43 -2.97
N LYS A 83 -12.20 4.88 -3.55
CA LYS A 83 -12.63 3.51 -3.27
C LYS A 83 -11.55 2.51 -3.70
N LEU A 84 -11.04 2.63 -4.92
CA LEU A 84 -9.92 1.83 -5.44
C LEU A 84 -8.69 1.94 -4.56
N LEU A 85 -8.26 3.14 -4.16
CA LEU A 85 -7.14 3.33 -3.24
C LEU A 85 -7.37 2.64 -1.89
N ALA A 86 -8.60 2.64 -1.37
CA ALA A 86 -8.93 2.02 -0.10
C ALA A 86 -9.02 0.48 -0.18
N THR A 87 -9.42 -0.06 -1.33
CA THR A 87 -9.59 -1.50 -1.53
C THR A 87 -8.38 -2.19 -2.17
N THR A 88 -7.46 -1.44 -2.78
CA THR A 88 -6.27 -2.00 -3.44
C THR A 88 -5.25 -2.44 -2.39
N ASP A 89 -4.88 -3.71 -2.44
CA ASP A 89 -3.75 -4.24 -1.69
C ASP A 89 -2.43 -3.85 -2.38
N PHE A 90 -1.74 -2.84 -1.85
CA PHE A 90 -0.46 -2.37 -2.42
C PHE A 90 0.75 -3.27 -2.10
N THR A 91 0.51 -4.41 -1.45
CA THR A 91 1.55 -5.43 -1.19
C THR A 91 1.61 -6.51 -2.26
N LYS A 92 0.53 -6.67 -3.05
CA LYS A 92 0.37 -7.69 -4.09
C LYS A 92 0.58 -7.12 -5.49
N GLU A 93 1.35 -7.83 -6.30
CA GLU A 93 1.69 -7.39 -7.66
C GLU A 93 0.46 -7.22 -8.55
N GLU A 94 -0.41 -8.22 -8.60
CA GLU A 94 -1.62 -8.22 -9.43
C GLU A 94 -2.56 -7.06 -9.07
N SER A 95 -2.75 -6.80 -7.77
CA SER A 95 -3.59 -5.70 -7.28
C SER A 95 -3.03 -4.34 -7.66
N VAL A 96 -1.71 -4.14 -7.52
CA VAL A 96 -1.05 -2.90 -7.92
C VAL A 96 -1.05 -2.73 -9.44
N ARG A 97 -0.90 -3.82 -10.20
CA ARG A 97 -0.97 -3.83 -11.67
C ARG A 97 -2.35 -3.42 -12.15
N ALA A 98 -3.40 -4.03 -11.61
CA ALA A 98 -4.79 -3.68 -11.92
C ALA A 98 -5.09 -2.20 -11.64
N PHE A 99 -4.56 -1.66 -10.53
CA PHE A 99 -4.67 -0.23 -10.23
C PHE A 99 -3.92 0.66 -11.25
N ALA A 100 -2.71 0.26 -11.66
CA ALA A 100 -1.95 0.97 -12.69
C ALA A 100 -2.66 0.95 -14.05
N ASP A 101 -3.25 -0.18 -14.43
CA ASP A 101 -4.02 -0.34 -15.66
C ASP A 101 -5.30 0.49 -15.64
N TRP A 102 -6.03 0.52 -14.51
CA TRP A 102 -7.15 1.44 -14.32
C TRP A 102 -6.69 2.90 -14.44
N CYS A 103 -5.54 3.27 -13.88
CA CYS A 103 -4.99 4.62 -14.05
C CYS A 103 -4.73 4.94 -15.52
N LYS A 104 -4.17 3.99 -16.28
CA LYS A 104 -3.87 4.15 -17.71
C LYS A 104 -5.14 4.29 -18.54
N GLN A 105 -6.14 3.44 -18.30
CA GLN A 105 -7.45 3.49 -18.98
C GLN A 105 -8.17 4.83 -18.75
N ASN A 106 -7.87 5.51 -17.65
CA ASN A 106 -8.46 6.79 -17.27
C ASN A 106 -7.55 7.99 -17.51
N ASN A 107 -6.53 7.85 -18.37
CA ASN A 107 -5.60 8.91 -18.76
C ASN A 107 -4.82 9.54 -17.58
N LEU A 108 -4.51 8.73 -16.58
CA LEU A 108 -3.70 9.12 -15.41
C LEU A 108 -2.26 8.64 -15.57
N ASP A 109 -1.61 8.99 -16.68
CA ASP A 109 -0.33 8.40 -17.12
C ASP A 109 0.78 8.47 -16.07
N SER A 110 0.88 9.58 -15.33
CA SER A 110 1.89 9.74 -14.28
C SER A 110 1.66 8.75 -13.12
N LEU A 111 0.39 8.46 -12.78
CA LEU A 111 0.07 7.44 -11.79
C LEU A 111 0.26 6.05 -12.36
N ALA A 112 -0.21 5.79 -13.58
CA ALA A 112 -0.03 4.51 -14.25
C ALA A 112 1.46 4.11 -14.30
N LEU A 113 2.34 5.05 -14.64
CA LEU A 113 3.78 4.84 -14.65
C LEU A 113 4.33 4.60 -13.23
N LYS A 114 3.87 5.34 -12.22
CA LYS A 114 4.31 5.18 -10.83
C LYS A 114 3.93 3.80 -10.28
N TYR A 115 2.66 3.42 -10.40
CA TYR A 115 2.15 2.16 -9.87
C TYR A 115 2.56 0.96 -10.73
N GLY A 116 2.74 1.13 -12.04
CA GLY A 116 3.29 0.10 -12.92
C GLY A 116 4.72 -0.28 -12.51
N ARG A 117 5.58 0.72 -12.24
CA ARG A 117 6.92 0.45 -11.68
C ARG A 117 6.86 -0.28 -10.34
N ARG A 118 5.90 0.10 -9.47
CA ARG A 118 5.72 -0.57 -8.17
C ARG A 118 5.30 -2.03 -8.33
N ALA A 119 4.41 -2.33 -9.29
CA ALA A 119 4.04 -3.70 -9.62
C ALA A 119 5.24 -4.49 -10.15
N ASP A 120 6.05 -3.90 -11.03
CA ASP A 120 7.29 -4.54 -11.52
C ASP A 120 8.29 -4.82 -10.39
N GLU A 121 8.46 -3.90 -9.43
CA GLU A 121 9.29 -4.12 -8.24
C GLU A 121 8.81 -5.32 -7.41
N LEU A 122 7.49 -5.43 -7.18
CA LEU A 122 6.90 -6.56 -6.44
C LEU A 122 7.11 -7.88 -7.19
N ARG A 123 6.83 -7.91 -8.50
CA ARG A 123 7.07 -9.07 -9.37
C ARG A 123 8.51 -9.54 -9.27
N ASN A 124 9.45 -8.61 -9.45
CA ASN A 124 10.86 -8.96 -9.52
C ASN A 124 11.39 -9.42 -8.15
N ARG A 125 10.93 -8.81 -7.06
CA ARG A 125 11.23 -9.26 -5.70
C ARG A 125 10.76 -10.69 -5.48
N ASP A 126 9.55 -11.03 -5.93
CA ASP A 126 8.99 -12.37 -5.74
C ASP A 126 9.71 -13.40 -6.61
N ILE A 127 10.14 -13.03 -7.82
CA ILE A 127 11.01 -13.85 -8.68
C ILE A 127 12.34 -14.13 -7.98
N VAL A 128 13.04 -13.09 -7.48
CA VAL A 128 14.33 -13.25 -6.79
C VAL A 128 14.19 -14.08 -5.52
N ARG A 129 13.10 -13.91 -4.77
CA ARG A 129 12.81 -14.73 -3.59
C ARG A 129 12.62 -16.21 -3.97
N LYS A 130 11.91 -16.48 -5.05
CA LYS A 130 11.62 -17.84 -5.52
C LYS A 130 12.83 -18.51 -6.17
N TYR A 131 13.65 -17.73 -6.87
CA TYR A 131 14.82 -18.17 -7.62
C TYR A 131 16.03 -17.28 -7.30
N PRO A 132 16.69 -17.48 -6.14
CA PRO A 132 17.84 -16.66 -5.75
C PRO A 132 18.99 -16.69 -6.76
N GLU A 133 19.10 -17.75 -7.56
CA GLU A 133 20.13 -17.89 -8.59
C GLU A 133 20.04 -16.83 -9.70
N VAL A 134 18.86 -16.25 -9.94
CA VAL A 134 18.68 -15.19 -10.95
C VAL A 134 18.91 -13.79 -10.40
N ALA A 135 19.24 -13.65 -9.11
CA ALA A 135 19.54 -12.36 -8.52
C ALA A 135 20.73 -11.70 -9.22
N CYS A 136 20.58 -10.41 -9.55
CA CYS A 136 21.68 -9.61 -10.07
C CYS A 136 22.73 -9.44 -8.98
N GLU A 137 23.93 -9.96 -9.21
CA GLU A 137 25.03 -9.97 -8.23
C GLU A 137 25.44 -8.56 -7.80
N LYS A 138 25.50 -7.60 -8.74
CA LYS A 138 25.94 -6.24 -8.43
C LYS A 138 25.05 -5.51 -7.43
N CYS A 139 23.75 -5.82 -7.41
CA CYS A 139 22.77 -5.17 -6.55
C CYS A 139 22.08 -6.15 -5.59
N GLU A 140 22.58 -7.38 -5.50
CA GLU A 140 22.09 -8.44 -4.61
C GLU A 140 20.57 -8.65 -4.73
N GLY A 141 20.04 -8.59 -5.95
CA GLY A 141 18.59 -8.73 -6.18
C GLY A 141 17.74 -7.48 -5.91
N GLY A 142 18.31 -6.42 -5.34
CA GLY A 142 17.56 -5.22 -4.93
C GLY A 142 17.25 -4.21 -6.04
N GLY A 143 17.80 -4.40 -7.24
CA GLY A 143 17.56 -3.56 -8.42
C GLY A 143 18.14 -2.15 -8.35
N SER A 144 18.59 -1.69 -7.19
CA SER A 144 19.15 -0.36 -7.00
C SER A 144 20.42 -0.39 -6.16
N LEU A 145 21.30 0.57 -6.43
CA LEU A 145 22.55 0.75 -5.71
C LEU A 145 22.46 2.03 -4.88
N SER A 146 22.88 1.94 -3.63
CA SER A 146 23.01 3.11 -2.77
C SER A 146 24.12 4.02 -3.29
N CYS A 147 23.88 5.32 -3.32
CA CYS A 147 24.91 6.30 -3.68
C CYS A 147 26.08 6.20 -2.69
N LYS A 148 27.26 5.76 -3.16
CA LYS A 148 28.46 5.55 -2.32
C LYS A 148 28.87 6.82 -1.56
N THR A 149 28.73 7.97 -2.23
CA THR A 149 29.09 9.30 -1.74
C THR A 149 28.28 9.76 -0.54
N CYS A 150 26.97 9.46 -0.49
CA CYS A 150 26.10 9.85 0.62
C CYS A 150 25.52 8.66 1.40
N VAL A 151 25.96 7.44 1.08
CA VAL A 151 25.55 6.17 1.69
C VAL A 151 24.01 6.08 1.79
N GLY A 152 23.34 6.31 0.67
CA GLY A 152 21.87 6.20 0.61
C GLY A 152 21.09 7.33 1.29
N LYS A 153 21.73 8.43 1.72
CA LYS A 153 21.02 9.55 2.40
C LYS A 153 20.50 10.63 1.45
N GLY A 154 20.91 10.62 0.19
CA GLY A 154 20.64 11.68 -0.81
C GLY A 154 21.23 13.05 -0.42
N SER A 155 21.91 13.15 0.71
CA SER A 155 22.31 14.43 1.29
C SER A 155 23.50 14.26 2.21
N ARG A 156 24.28 15.32 2.34
CA ARG A 156 25.43 15.40 3.24
C ARG A 156 25.15 16.45 4.32
N SER A 157 25.72 16.21 5.49
CA SER A 157 25.61 17.12 6.64
C SER A 157 26.98 17.68 6.93
N ASP A 158 27.28 18.84 6.36
CA ASP A 158 28.57 19.50 6.50
C ASP A 158 28.54 20.47 7.67
N LYS A 159 29.68 20.71 8.32
CA LYS A 159 29.80 21.77 9.33
C LYS A 159 29.44 23.10 8.68
N CYS A 160 28.56 23.86 9.32
CA CYS A 160 28.19 25.18 8.82
C CYS A 160 29.44 26.08 8.81
N PRO A 161 29.86 26.63 7.67
CA PRO A 161 31.11 27.40 7.56
C PRO A 161 31.05 28.69 8.41
N ASP A 162 29.88 29.33 8.48
CA ASP A 162 29.67 30.60 9.16
C ASP A 162 29.81 30.51 10.69
N CYS A 163 29.54 29.34 11.27
CA CYS A 163 29.72 29.08 12.71
C CYS A 163 30.70 27.96 13.00
N LYS A 164 31.41 27.47 11.98
CA LYS A 164 32.39 26.38 12.05
C LYS A 164 31.92 25.13 12.82
N GLY A 165 30.61 24.86 12.83
CA GLY A 165 30.03 23.74 13.56
C GLY A 165 29.57 24.03 15.00
N GLU A 166 29.59 25.29 15.46
CA GLU A 166 29.11 25.66 16.80
C GLU A 166 27.60 25.94 16.85
N GLY A 167 26.97 26.20 15.70
CA GLY A 167 25.56 26.58 15.59
C GLY A 167 25.25 28.01 16.07
N ARG A 168 26.20 28.67 16.72
CA ARG A 168 26.08 30.03 17.24
C ARG A 168 27.26 30.87 16.79
N VAL A 169 27.04 32.18 16.72
CA VAL A 169 28.08 33.17 16.41
C VAL A 169 28.06 34.29 17.44
N LYS A 170 29.20 34.96 17.65
CA LYS A 170 29.27 36.15 18.51
C LYS A 170 28.23 37.16 18.02
N CYS A 171 27.47 37.75 18.95
CA CYS A 171 26.45 38.72 18.58
C CYS A 171 27.14 39.94 17.95
N PRO A 172 26.86 40.28 16.67
CA PRO A 172 27.58 41.36 15.99
C PRO A 172 27.31 42.72 16.64
N LYS A 173 26.13 42.89 17.25
CA LYS A 173 25.70 44.14 17.88
C LYS A 173 26.47 44.47 19.16
N CYS A 174 26.87 43.46 19.94
CA CYS A 174 27.64 43.66 21.18
C CYS A 174 29.02 43.02 21.15
N LYS A 175 29.45 42.48 20.00
CA LYS A 175 30.73 41.80 19.79
C LYS A 175 31.05 40.72 20.85
N GLY A 176 30.03 40.09 21.43
CA GLY A 176 30.20 39.09 22.49
C GLY A 176 30.18 39.63 23.92
N GLU A 177 30.01 40.93 24.14
CA GLU A 177 29.93 41.50 25.51
C GLU A 177 28.59 41.25 26.20
N GLY A 178 27.52 40.99 25.44
CA GLY A 178 26.15 40.86 25.96
C GLY A 178 25.49 42.18 26.37
N ARG A 179 26.27 43.27 26.42
CA ARG A 179 25.79 44.63 26.71
C ARG A 179 26.37 45.61 25.68
N ILE A 180 25.73 46.76 25.52
CA ILE A 180 26.18 47.83 24.61
C ILE A 180 26.25 49.16 25.37
N LYS A 181 27.09 50.09 24.91
CA LYS A 181 27.18 51.44 25.49
C LYS A 181 25.80 52.11 25.49
N CYS A 182 25.42 52.69 26.62
CA CYS A 182 24.18 53.44 26.73
C CYS A 182 24.29 54.72 25.90
N LYS A 183 23.36 54.94 24.97
CA LYS A 183 23.33 56.16 24.15
C LYS A 183 23.08 57.41 25.00
N LYS A 184 22.19 57.31 26.00
CA LYS A 184 21.76 58.45 26.84
C LYS A 184 22.91 59.07 27.66
N CYS A 185 23.80 58.25 28.21
CA CYS A 185 24.98 58.72 28.96
C CYS A 185 26.30 58.48 28.23
N LYS A 186 26.27 58.12 26.95
CA LYS A 186 27.46 57.80 26.13
C LYS A 186 28.44 56.80 26.77
N GLY A 187 27.98 55.97 27.70
CA GLY A 187 28.82 54.99 28.40
C GLY A 187 29.35 55.41 29.78
N THR A 188 29.13 56.65 30.23
CA THR A 188 29.64 57.15 31.52
C THR A 188 28.83 56.63 32.72
N GLY A 189 27.57 56.25 32.49
CA GLY A 189 26.63 55.88 33.56
C GLY A 189 26.03 57.06 34.31
N LYS A 190 26.41 58.30 33.96
CA LYS A 190 25.90 59.54 34.55
C LYS A 190 25.41 60.49 33.45
N ILE A 191 24.39 61.29 33.75
CA ILE A 191 23.90 62.37 32.88
C ILE A 191 23.99 63.69 33.61
N THR A 192 24.21 64.76 32.85
CA THR A 192 24.31 66.12 33.37
C THR A 192 22.97 66.82 33.17
N VAL A 193 22.39 67.36 34.23
CA VAL A 193 21.12 68.10 34.18
C VAL A 193 21.27 69.47 34.83
N LYS A 194 20.59 70.48 34.27
CA LYS A 194 20.48 71.80 34.89
C LYS A 194 19.33 71.73 35.91
N LYS A 195 19.64 71.97 37.18
CA LYS A 195 18.65 72.06 38.25
C LYS A 195 18.61 73.50 38.73
N ARG A 196 17.43 74.10 38.73
CA ARG A 196 17.18 75.41 39.31
C ARG A 196 17.24 75.27 40.83
N VAL A 197 18.14 76.01 41.47
CA VAL A 197 18.29 76.04 42.92
C VAL A 197 17.90 77.42 43.40
N THR A 198 16.89 77.50 44.25
CA THR A 198 16.48 78.72 44.94
C THR A 198 17.25 78.82 46.25
N THR A 199 17.98 79.93 46.42
CA THR A 199 18.62 80.25 47.71
C THR A 199 17.61 80.93 48.63
N SER A 200 17.87 80.89 49.94
CA SER A 200 16.96 81.41 50.97
C SER A 200 16.64 82.91 50.86
N GLY A 201 17.36 83.65 50.01
CA GLY A 201 17.12 85.07 49.71
C GLY A 201 16.36 85.33 48.40
N GLY A 202 15.63 84.35 47.85
CA GLY A 202 14.80 84.54 46.65
C GLY A 202 15.54 84.52 45.31
N GLY A 203 16.86 84.37 45.31
CA GLY A 203 17.67 84.20 44.10
C GLY A 203 17.54 82.81 43.50
N SER A 204 17.37 82.70 42.18
CA SER A 204 17.29 81.42 41.47
C SER A 204 18.47 81.28 40.51
N SER A 205 19.27 80.22 40.65
CA SER A 205 20.40 79.96 39.75
C SER A 205 20.38 78.52 39.24
N ASP A 206 20.68 78.34 37.96
CA ASP A 206 20.78 77.03 37.34
C ASP A 206 22.14 76.39 37.67
N LYS A 207 22.13 75.39 38.57
CA LYS A 207 23.32 74.58 38.86
C LYS A 207 23.32 73.34 37.98
N THR A 208 24.49 73.01 37.45
CA THR A 208 24.70 71.81 36.65
C THR A 208 25.08 70.65 37.58
N VAL A 209 24.24 69.62 37.66
CA VAL A 209 24.44 68.47 38.56
C VAL A 209 24.56 67.18 37.76
N GLN A 210 25.49 66.30 38.15
CA GLN A 210 25.59 64.95 37.60
C GLN A 210 24.67 63.99 38.36
N MET A 211 23.81 63.28 37.64
CA MET A 211 22.93 62.25 38.20
C MET A 211 23.19 60.89 37.55
N PRO A 212 22.92 59.77 38.25
CA PRO A 212 22.99 58.45 37.63
C PRO A 212 22.02 58.34 36.45
N CYS A 213 22.47 57.67 35.39
CA CYS A 213 21.67 57.50 34.18
C CYS A 213 20.57 56.44 34.39
N SER A 214 19.30 56.87 34.47
CA SER A 214 18.14 55.99 34.70
C SER A 214 17.93 54.90 33.65
N SER A 215 18.46 55.08 32.43
CA SER A 215 18.27 54.13 31.32
C SER A 215 19.33 53.02 31.24
N CYS A 216 20.28 52.93 32.19
CA CYS A 216 21.37 51.94 32.12
C CYS A 216 21.90 51.53 33.49
N ARG A 217 22.76 50.50 33.52
CA ARG A 217 23.57 50.17 34.71
C ARG A 217 25.05 50.33 34.36
N LYS A 218 25.76 51.19 35.09
CA LYS A 218 27.20 51.51 34.87
C LYS A 218 27.52 51.81 33.39
N GLY A 219 26.70 52.65 32.76
CA GLY A 219 26.93 53.09 31.37
C GLY A 219 26.60 52.08 30.29
N LYS A 220 26.15 50.87 30.61
CA LYS A 220 25.81 49.83 29.64
C LYS A 220 24.34 49.41 29.73
N VAL A 221 23.73 49.13 28.57
CA VAL A 221 22.38 48.56 28.46
C VAL A 221 22.46 47.13 27.93
N ARG A 222 21.47 46.30 28.29
CA ARG A 222 21.38 44.91 27.80
C ARG A 222 21.30 44.92 26.27
N CYS A 223 22.10 44.08 25.62
CA CYS A 223 22.00 43.92 24.17
C CYS A 223 20.69 43.19 23.85
N ARG A 224 19.69 43.91 23.30
CA ARG A 224 18.39 43.32 22.95
C ARG A 224 18.48 42.21 21.90
N ARG A 225 19.48 42.27 21.01
CA ARG A 225 19.64 41.28 19.92
C ARG A 225 20.04 39.89 20.41
N CYS A 226 20.86 39.79 21.46
CA CYS A 226 21.23 38.51 22.06
C CYS A 226 20.63 38.30 23.46
N ILE A 227 19.84 39.25 23.97
CA ILE A 227 19.28 39.25 25.32
C ILE A 227 20.36 38.92 26.37
N SER A 228 21.51 39.59 26.28
CA SER A 228 22.69 39.36 27.13
C SER A 228 23.38 38.00 27.02
N LYS A 229 22.93 37.09 26.13
CA LYS A 229 23.55 35.76 25.90
C LYS A 229 24.89 35.78 25.19
N LYS A 230 25.39 36.96 24.79
CA LYS A 230 26.67 37.20 24.06
C LYS A 230 26.75 36.62 22.65
N THR A 231 26.08 35.51 22.39
CA THR A 231 25.98 34.83 21.09
C THR A 231 24.55 34.89 20.55
N ILE A 232 24.41 34.75 19.23
CA ILE A 232 23.14 34.54 18.54
C ILE A 232 23.19 33.23 17.76
N LYS A 233 22.03 32.64 17.45
CA LYS A 233 21.97 31.51 16.53
C LYS A 233 22.57 31.94 15.19
N CYS A 234 23.40 31.08 14.59
CA CYS A 234 23.90 31.29 13.24
C CYS A 234 22.71 31.42 12.29
N SER A 235 22.66 32.46 11.47
CA SER A 235 21.55 32.70 10.53
C SER A 235 21.45 31.61 9.48
N LYS A 236 22.60 31.13 8.97
CA LYS A 236 22.68 30.17 7.88
C LYS A 236 22.21 28.77 8.26
N CYS A 237 22.60 28.28 9.44
CA CYS A 237 22.18 26.97 9.93
C CYS A 237 21.06 27.04 10.99
N ARG A 238 20.59 28.25 11.33
CA ARG A 238 19.54 28.50 12.34
C ARG A 238 19.78 27.83 13.70
N GLY A 239 21.03 27.56 14.06
CA GLY A 239 21.39 26.87 15.30
C GLY A 239 21.76 25.40 15.16
N SER A 240 21.55 24.76 14.02
CA SER A 240 21.78 23.31 13.83
C SER A 240 23.25 22.89 13.78
N ALA A 241 24.20 23.85 13.78
CA ALA A 241 25.63 23.67 13.54
C ALA A 241 26.02 23.06 12.18
N LYS A 242 25.10 22.39 11.48
CA LYS A 242 25.34 21.69 10.22
C LYS A 242 24.42 22.21 9.13
N ILE A 243 24.91 22.26 7.90
CA ILE A 243 24.09 22.55 6.71
C ILE A 243 23.87 21.23 6.00
N LYS A 244 22.60 20.93 5.72
CA LYS A 244 22.23 19.80 4.88
C LYS A 244 22.35 20.24 3.43
N THR A 245 23.26 19.64 2.69
CA THR A 245 23.47 19.89 1.27
C THR A 245 23.00 18.68 0.47
N THR A 246 22.38 18.92 -0.68
CA THR A 246 22.03 17.85 -1.61
C THR A 246 23.31 17.18 -2.10
N CYS A 247 23.35 15.85 -2.09
CA CYS A 247 24.50 15.13 -2.61
C CYS A 247 24.63 15.40 -4.11
N LYS A 248 25.78 15.96 -4.53
CA LYS A 248 26.02 16.33 -5.93
C LYS A 248 26.06 15.10 -6.84
N ASP A 249 26.75 14.05 -6.41
CA ASP A 249 26.99 12.85 -7.23
C ASP A 249 25.71 12.08 -7.56
N CYS A 250 24.67 12.18 -6.74
CA CYS A 250 23.37 11.57 -7.01
C CYS A 250 22.24 12.57 -7.22
N GLY A 251 22.54 13.88 -7.26
CA GLY A 251 21.54 14.94 -7.38
C GLY A 251 20.43 14.90 -6.31
N GLY A 252 20.68 14.29 -5.16
CA GLY A 252 19.67 14.08 -4.12
C GLY A 252 19.00 12.71 -4.11
N ARG A 253 19.22 11.87 -5.13
CA ARG A 253 18.62 10.54 -5.22
C ARG A 253 19.42 9.55 -4.37
N PRO A 254 18.85 9.01 -3.27
CA PRO A 254 19.60 8.16 -2.35
C PRO A 254 20.09 6.87 -3.02
N THR A 255 19.30 6.35 -3.97
CA THR A 255 19.63 5.17 -4.77
C THR A 255 19.58 5.51 -6.25
N THR A 256 20.39 4.79 -7.03
CA THR A 256 20.37 4.80 -8.49
C THR A 256 19.99 3.40 -8.98
N ALA A 257 19.22 3.31 -10.07
CA ALA A 257 18.93 2.02 -10.68
C ALA A 257 20.25 1.33 -11.04
N CYS A 258 20.35 0.03 -10.74
CA CYS A 258 21.50 -0.77 -11.14
C CYS A 258 21.53 -0.85 -12.67
N ALA A 259 22.65 -0.48 -13.28
CA ALA A 259 22.78 -0.42 -14.74
C ALA A 259 22.70 -1.82 -15.39
N ASP A 260 23.29 -2.83 -14.74
CA ASP A 260 23.37 -4.20 -15.24
C ASP A 260 22.01 -4.86 -15.39
N CYS A 261 21.15 -4.72 -14.39
CA CYS A 261 19.79 -5.24 -14.43
C CYS A 261 18.74 -4.16 -14.77
N ARG A 262 19.18 -2.95 -15.13
CA ARG A 262 18.32 -1.79 -15.46
C ARG A 262 17.22 -1.52 -14.43
N GLY A 263 17.50 -1.76 -13.14
CA GLY A 263 16.52 -1.55 -12.08
C GLY A 263 15.72 -2.79 -11.68
N THR A 264 15.80 -3.91 -12.41
CA THR A 264 14.94 -5.08 -12.14
C THR A 264 15.37 -5.88 -10.92
N GLY A 265 16.67 -5.88 -10.60
CA GLY A 265 17.25 -6.78 -9.60
C GLY A 265 17.51 -8.19 -10.14
N ILE A 266 17.14 -8.46 -11.39
CA ILE A 266 17.25 -9.78 -12.01
C ILE A 266 18.36 -9.74 -13.06
N ASP A 267 19.24 -10.73 -13.03
CA ASP A 267 20.23 -10.95 -14.09
C ASP A 267 19.52 -11.44 -15.37
N PRO A 268 19.57 -10.70 -16.49
CA PRO A 268 18.84 -11.05 -17.70
C PRO A 268 19.24 -12.42 -18.27
N MET A 269 20.53 -12.77 -18.25
CA MET A 269 21.02 -14.03 -18.81
C MET A 269 20.60 -15.22 -17.96
N LYS A 270 20.69 -15.09 -16.63
CA LYS A 270 20.27 -16.15 -15.71
C LYS A 270 18.75 -16.35 -15.75
N TYR A 271 17.98 -15.27 -15.90
CA TYR A 271 16.53 -15.35 -16.00
C TYR A 271 16.06 -16.01 -17.30
N GLU A 272 16.70 -15.72 -18.42
CA GLU A 272 16.42 -16.37 -19.70
C GLU A 272 16.69 -17.88 -19.64
N ALA A 273 17.81 -18.30 -19.03
CA ALA A 273 18.12 -19.71 -18.79
C ALA A 273 17.08 -20.39 -17.88
N LEU A 274 16.61 -19.70 -16.82
CA LEU A 274 15.54 -20.18 -15.95
C LEU A 274 14.24 -20.38 -16.72
N GLN A 275 13.84 -19.41 -17.54
CA GLN A 275 12.63 -19.49 -18.38
C GLN A 275 12.68 -20.72 -19.30
N ALA A 276 13.82 -20.94 -19.98
CA ALA A 276 14.01 -22.11 -20.83
C ALA A 276 13.93 -23.43 -20.06
N ARG A 277 14.43 -23.49 -18.81
CA ARG A 277 14.32 -24.66 -17.94
C ARG A 277 12.86 -24.94 -17.54
N LEU A 278 12.15 -23.91 -17.08
CA LEU A 278 10.75 -24.04 -16.65
C LEU A 278 9.83 -24.42 -17.81
N ALA A 279 10.09 -23.90 -19.02
CA ALA A 279 9.35 -24.29 -20.22
C ALA A 279 9.46 -25.80 -20.49
N LYS A 280 10.68 -26.35 -20.42
CA LYS A 280 10.94 -27.79 -20.60
C LYS A 280 10.31 -28.67 -19.51
N GLU A 281 10.18 -28.16 -18.28
CA GLU A 281 9.51 -28.88 -17.19
C GLU A 281 7.99 -28.96 -17.41
N ASN A 282 7.38 -27.92 -17.99
CA ASN A 282 5.95 -27.90 -18.32
C ASN A 282 5.60 -28.72 -19.57
N GLU A 283 6.58 -28.95 -20.46
CA GLU A 283 6.44 -29.85 -21.62
C GLU A 283 6.55 -31.34 -21.24
N LYS A 284 7.07 -31.67 -20.05
CA LYS A 284 7.05 -33.05 -19.57
C LYS A 284 5.61 -33.44 -19.28
N PRO A 285 5.06 -34.49 -19.92
CA PRO A 285 3.74 -34.98 -19.55
C PRO A 285 3.74 -35.29 -18.05
N PRO A 286 2.63 -35.04 -17.34
CA PRO A 286 2.55 -35.37 -15.92
C PRO A 286 3.00 -36.82 -15.77
N VAL A 287 3.97 -37.06 -14.88
CA VAL A 287 4.38 -38.42 -14.54
C VAL A 287 3.12 -39.13 -14.08
N ILE A 288 2.56 -39.97 -14.95
CA ILE A 288 1.51 -40.91 -14.57
C ILE A 288 2.23 -41.89 -13.64
N ILE A 289 2.20 -41.59 -12.35
CA ILE A 289 2.43 -42.60 -11.34
C ILE A 289 1.31 -43.61 -11.60
N LYS A 290 1.63 -44.67 -12.34
CA LYS A 290 0.73 -45.81 -12.43
C LYS A 290 0.45 -46.19 -10.99
N PRO A 291 -0.82 -46.20 -10.53
CA PRO A 291 -1.11 -46.69 -9.21
C PRO A 291 -0.47 -48.07 -9.13
N VAL A 292 0.36 -48.30 -8.10
CA VAL A 292 0.74 -49.65 -7.72
C VAL A 292 -0.60 -50.35 -7.48
N GLY A 293 -1.00 -51.18 -8.44
CA GLY A 293 -2.29 -51.84 -8.42
C GLY A 293 -2.40 -52.63 -7.13
N PRO A 294 -3.58 -52.66 -6.48
CA PRO A 294 -3.78 -53.59 -5.39
C PRO A 294 -3.59 -55.02 -5.93
N ASP A 295 -3.03 -55.87 -5.08
CA ASP A 295 -2.78 -57.28 -5.33
C ASP A 295 -3.95 -57.96 -6.06
N ARG A 296 -3.68 -58.89 -6.99
CA ARG A 296 -4.69 -59.53 -7.88
C ARG A 296 -5.88 -60.09 -7.09
N ASP A 297 -5.65 -60.47 -5.84
CA ASP A 297 -6.66 -61.02 -4.94
C ASP A 297 -7.71 -59.98 -4.50
N GLN A 298 -7.34 -58.69 -4.39
CA GLN A 298 -8.28 -57.63 -4.00
C GLN A 298 -9.22 -57.21 -5.13
N GLU A 299 -8.77 -57.31 -6.39
CA GLU A 299 -9.58 -57.01 -7.57
C GLU A 299 -10.66 -58.09 -7.79
N GLU A 300 -10.36 -59.36 -7.49
CA GLU A 300 -11.34 -60.45 -7.55
C GLU A 300 -12.37 -60.38 -6.41
N ILE A 301 -11.96 -59.98 -5.20
CA ILE A 301 -12.86 -59.72 -4.07
C ILE A 301 -13.80 -58.54 -4.37
N ALA A 302 -13.28 -57.47 -4.99
CA ALA A 302 -14.09 -56.31 -5.40
C ALA A 302 -15.09 -56.67 -6.51
N ARG A 303 -14.68 -57.49 -7.49
CA ARG A 303 -15.57 -58.00 -8.56
C ARG A 303 -16.71 -58.86 -8.01
N ARG A 304 -16.43 -59.74 -7.05
CA ARG A 304 -17.45 -60.58 -6.39
C ARG A 304 -18.45 -59.74 -5.58
N LYS A 305 -18.00 -58.68 -4.90
CA LYS A 305 -18.87 -57.74 -4.18
C LYS A 305 -19.74 -56.89 -5.13
N LEU A 306 -19.22 -56.50 -6.31
CA LEU A 306 -19.96 -55.73 -7.30
C LEU A 306 -21.07 -56.56 -7.98
N LEU A 307 -20.78 -57.83 -8.30
CA LEU A 307 -21.72 -58.80 -8.89
C LEU A 307 -22.85 -59.20 -7.93
N ALA A 308 -22.57 -59.27 -6.62
CA ALA A 308 -23.60 -59.48 -5.60
C ALA A 308 -24.57 -58.28 -5.49
N ARG A 309 -24.08 -57.06 -5.75
CA ARG A 309 -24.88 -55.82 -5.68
C ARG A 309 -25.73 -55.60 -6.93
N THR A 310 -25.30 -56.11 -8.09
CA THR A 310 -26.06 -56.01 -9.36
C THR A 310 -27.26 -56.95 -9.43
N ARG A 311 -27.27 -58.05 -8.66
CA ARG A 311 -28.45 -58.94 -8.55
C ARG A 311 -29.60 -58.35 -7.72
N HIS A 312 -29.33 -57.32 -6.91
CA HIS A 312 -30.36 -56.63 -6.12
C HIS A 312 -31.07 -55.48 -6.86
N ILE A 313 -30.53 -55.02 -8.00
CA ILE A 313 -31.07 -53.86 -8.74
C ILE A 313 -32.00 -54.29 -9.89
N ASN A 314 -31.85 -55.50 -10.42
CA ASN A 314 -32.67 -55.98 -11.56
C ASN A 314 -34.09 -56.47 -11.21
N SER A 315 -34.57 -56.30 -9.97
CA SER A 315 -35.98 -56.56 -9.63
C SER A 315 -36.88 -55.32 -9.63
N TYR A 316 -36.32 -54.12 -9.85
CA TYR A 316 -37.07 -52.86 -9.89
C TYR A 316 -36.65 -52.08 -11.12
N HIS A 317 -37.26 -52.36 -12.28
CA HIS A 317 -37.57 -51.43 -13.37
C HIS A 317 -37.96 -52.23 -14.62
N LYS A 318 -39.21 -52.69 -14.65
CA LYS A 318 -39.94 -52.99 -15.88
C LYS A 318 -41.04 -51.93 -16.00
N SER A 319 -40.81 -50.86 -16.74
CA SER A 319 -41.86 -50.14 -17.47
C SER A 319 -41.27 -49.07 -18.40
N SER A 320 -41.58 -49.28 -19.69
CA SER A 320 -41.97 -48.28 -20.71
C SER A 320 -40.99 -47.15 -21.09
N SER A 321 -40.44 -47.32 -22.31
CA SER A 321 -40.36 -46.37 -23.44
C SER A 321 -39.59 -45.06 -23.28
N GLY A 322 -38.56 -44.89 -24.11
CA GLY A 322 -37.99 -43.59 -24.46
C GLY A 322 -36.54 -43.71 -24.95
N GLU A 323 -36.36 -43.75 -26.27
CA GLU A 323 -35.06 -43.63 -26.94
C GLU A 323 -34.37 -42.32 -26.51
N ILE A 324 -33.07 -42.40 -26.20
CA ILE A 324 -32.23 -41.22 -25.98
C ILE A 324 -31.58 -40.91 -27.33
N THR A 325 -32.02 -39.84 -27.99
CA THR A 325 -31.41 -39.34 -29.22
C THR A 325 -30.20 -38.44 -28.92
N ASP A 326 -29.24 -38.43 -29.84
CA ASP A 326 -27.94 -37.74 -29.78
C ASP A 326 -27.99 -36.20 -29.65
N GLU A 327 -29.18 -35.58 -29.64
CA GLU A 327 -29.35 -34.15 -29.34
C GLU A 327 -28.98 -33.79 -27.88
N TYR A 328 -28.85 -34.78 -26.98
CA TYR A 328 -28.40 -34.55 -25.60
C TYR A 328 -26.89 -34.30 -25.48
N LEU A 329 -26.09 -34.65 -26.48
CA LEU A 329 -24.63 -34.47 -26.46
C LEU A 329 -24.18 -33.09 -26.99
N ASP A 330 -24.92 -32.46 -27.89
CA ASP A 330 -24.52 -31.17 -28.50
C ASP A 330 -24.89 -29.93 -27.67
N ALA A 331 -25.81 -30.03 -26.71
CA ALA A 331 -26.10 -28.94 -25.77
C ALA A 331 -25.04 -28.75 -24.66
N LYS A 332 -23.91 -29.44 -24.73
CA LYS A 332 -22.85 -29.43 -23.70
C LYS A 332 -21.69 -28.48 -23.98
N ILE A 333 -21.66 -27.81 -25.14
CA ILE A 333 -20.52 -26.96 -25.55
C ILE A 333 -20.78 -25.45 -25.40
N HIS A 334 -22.02 -25.00 -25.20
CA HIS A 334 -22.30 -23.57 -25.05
C HIS A 334 -23.19 -23.29 -23.84
N LEU A 335 -22.61 -23.27 -22.64
CA LEU A 335 -23.14 -22.55 -21.46
C LEU A 335 -22.12 -22.53 -20.30
N TYR A 336 -20.88 -22.10 -20.55
CA TYR A 336 -19.97 -21.61 -19.51
C TYR A 336 -19.03 -20.56 -20.11
N PRO A 337 -19.21 -19.25 -19.84
CA PRO A 337 -18.07 -18.36 -19.83
C PRO A 337 -17.20 -18.75 -18.63
N GLU A 338 -15.91 -18.92 -18.90
CA GLU A 338 -14.87 -19.25 -17.94
C GLU A 338 -14.97 -18.35 -16.70
N LEU A 339 -15.32 -18.94 -15.54
CA LEU A 339 -14.94 -18.37 -14.26
C LEU A 339 -13.45 -18.71 -14.06
N PRO A 340 -12.54 -17.73 -13.99
CA PRO A 340 -11.15 -17.99 -13.69
C PRO A 340 -11.05 -18.26 -12.20
N VAL A 341 -11.21 -19.51 -11.77
CA VAL A 341 -10.76 -19.90 -10.43
C VAL A 341 -9.32 -20.38 -10.60
N GLN A 342 -8.41 -19.41 -10.57
CA GLN A 342 -6.98 -19.67 -10.52
C GLN A 342 -6.66 -20.66 -9.39
N LYS A 343 -5.73 -21.54 -9.72
CA LYS A 343 -5.17 -22.56 -8.85
C LYS A 343 -4.18 -21.88 -7.91
N GLY A 344 -4.65 -21.57 -6.70
CA GLY A 344 -3.81 -21.30 -5.53
C GLY A 344 -3.53 -19.82 -5.26
N ASP A 345 -4.12 -19.30 -4.19
CA ASP A 345 -3.45 -18.55 -3.12
C ASP A 345 -4.52 -18.01 -2.16
N TRP A 346 -4.86 -18.82 -1.14
CA TRP A 346 -5.79 -18.47 -0.08
C TRP A 346 -4.99 -18.10 1.19
N PRO A 347 -5.49 -17.17 2.02
CA PRO A 347 -4.70 -16.47 3.03
C PRO A 347 -4.05 -17.46 4.00
N LEU A 348 -2.72 -17.56 3.91
CA LEU A 348 -1.90 -18.06 4.99
C LEU A 348 -1.99 -17.02 6.11
N LEU A 349 -2.51 -17.43 7.27
CA LEU A 349 -2.23 -16.77 8.53
C LEU A 349 -0.70 -16.80 8.69
N GLU A 350 -0.04 -15.69 8.38
CA GLU A 350 1.37 -15.50 8.69
C GLU A 350 1.50 -15.36 10.21
N ASP A 351 1.93 -16.42 10.86
CA ASP A 351 2.92 -16.42 11.96
C ASP A 351 3.07 -17.85 12.49
N ASN A 352 4.21 -18.50 12.19
CA ASN A 352 4.83 -19.70 12.81
C ASN A 352 4.01 -20.96 13.17
N ASP A 353 2.70 -20.98 12.99
CA ASP A 353 1.85 -22.06 13.45
C ASP A 353 1.45 -22.94 12.27
N LYS A 354 2.13 -24.07 12.09
CA LYS A 354 1.74 -25.07 11.08
C LYS A 354 0.32 -25.53 11.40
N VAL A 355 -0.60 -25.32 10.46
CA VAL A 355 -1.99 -25.80 10.54
C VAL A 355 -2.11 -27.12 9.78
N TYR A 356 -2.40 -28.20 10.49
CA TYR A 356 -2.61 -29.53 9.93
C TYR A 356 -4.10 -29.77 9.71
N ILE A 357 -4.45 -30.46 8.62
CA ILE A 357 -5.86 -30.72 8.28
C ILE A 357 -6.22 -32.17 8.61
N LEU A 358 -7.32 -32.35 9.35
CA LEU A 358 -7.93 -33.67 9.57
C LEU A 358 -8.69 -34.11 8.31
N GLU A 359 -8.41 -35.33 7.84
CA GLU A 359 -9.22 -35.95 6.78
C GLU A 359 -10.50 -36.58 7.35
N ASP A 360 -11.35 -37.10 6.44
CA ASP A 360 -12.76 -37.50 6.60
C ASP A 360 -13.12 -38.47 7.77
N ASP A 361 -12.15 -38.91 8.57
CA ASP A 361 -12.33 -39.66 9.81
C ASP A 361 -11.73 -38.86 10.99
N PRO A 362 -12.53 -38.07 11.73
CA PRO A 362 -12.05 -37.35 12.91
C PRO A 362 -11.86 -38.27 14.12
N GLU A 363 -12.33 -39.52 14.04
CA GLU A 363 -12.19 -40.49 15.13
C GLU A 363 -10.79 -41.12 15.09
N PRO A 364 -10.01 -40.99 16.17
CA PRO A 364 -8.69 -41.58 16.23
C PRO A 364 -8.78 -43.10 16.12
N LYS A 365 -7.85 -43.70 15.36
CA LYS A 365 -7.72 -45.15 15.35
C LYS A 365 -6.98 -45.59 16.60
N ASP A 366 -7.57 -46.55 17.33
CA ASP A 366 -6.88 -47.24 18.40
C ASP A 366 -5.80 -48.14 17.79
N GLY A 367 -4.54 -47.85 18.11
CA GLY A 367 -3.41 -48.65 17.66
C GLY A 367 -3.16 -49.92 18.47
N GLY A 368 -4.07 -50.29 19.38
CA GLY A 368 -4.00 -51.52 20.18
C GLY A 368 -3.07 -51.45 21.41
N ASN A 369 -2.31 -50.36 21.55
CA ASN A 369 -1.37 -50.13 22.65
C ASN A 369 -1.83 -48.98 23.59
N GLY A 370 -3.13 -48.65 23.57
CA GLY A 370 -3.67 -47.48 24.27
C GLY A 370 -3.30 -46.13 23.64
N LYS A 371 -2.77 -46.14 22.42
CA LYS A 371 -2.39 -44.95 21.65
C LYS A 371 -3.41 -44.65 20.56
N LEU A 372 -3.86 -43.41 20.52
CA LEU A 372 -4.76 -42.86 19.52
C LEU A 372 -3.95 -42.24 18.38
N TYR A 373 -4.26 -42.63 17.15
CA TYR A 373 -3.61 -42.11 15.94
C TYR A 373 -4.59 -41.25 15.14
N TYR A 374 -4.15 -40.05 14.78
CA TYR A 374 -4.90 -39.09 13.96
C TYR A 374 -4.29 -39.01 12.56
N HIS A 375 -5.14 -39.07 11.54
CA HIS A 375 -4.71 -38.93 10.16
C HIS A 375 -4.68 -37.45 9.79
N VAL A 376 -3.47 -36.92 9.55
CA VAL A 376 -3.27 -35.50 9.29
C VAL A 376 -2.59 -35.26 7.95
N LYS A 377 -3.04 -34.21 7.27
CA LYS A 377 -2.36 -33.65 6.11
C LYS A 377 -1.41 -32.56 6.59
N LEU A 378 -0.11 -32.75 6.32
CA LEU A 378 0.98 -31.97 6.91
C LEU A 378 1.23 -30.63 6.20
N ASP A 379 0.83 -30.50 4.94
CA ASP A 379 1.02 -29.28 4.15
C ASP A 379 0.14 -29.25 2.88
N SER A 380 0.27 -28.15 2.11
CA SER A 380 -0.39 -27.94 0.82
C SER A 380 0.12 -28.86 -0.30
N THR A 381 1.27 -29.51 -0.12
CA THR A 381 1.86 -30.45 -1.10
C THR A 381 1.25 -31.84 -0.99
N GLY A 382 0.46 -32.11 0.05
CA GLY A 382 -0.29 -33.35 0.19
C GLY A 382 0.44 -34.45 0.93
N HIS A 383 1.49 -34.14 1.68
CA HIS A 383 2.10 -35.10 2.59
C HIS A 383 1.08 -35.53 3.65
N LYS A 384 0.80 -36.83 3.71
CA LYS A 384 -0.11 -37.45 4.66
C LYS A 384 0.70 -38.24 5.69
N GLY A 385 0.33 -38.12 6.96
CA GLY A 385 0.98 -38.84 8.04
C GLY A 385 0.01 -39.14 9.16
N TRP A 386 0.33 -40.16 9.95
CA TRP A 386 -0.33 -40.40 11.22
C TRP A 386 0.46 -39.72 12.33
N VAL A 387 -0.25 -39.00 13.21
CA VAL A 387 0.34 -38.42 14.42
C VAL A 387 -0.35 -39.06 15.62
N ASP A 388 0.44 -39.60 16.53
CA ASP A 388 -0.07 -40.15 17.79
C ASP A 388 -0.31 -39.05 18.85
N ASP A 389 -1.17 -39.32 19.84
CA ASP A 389 -1.49 -38.37 20.93
C ASP A 389 -0.24 -37.90 21.71
N ASP A 390 0.78 -38.76 21.88
CA ASP A 390 2.01 -38.38 22.58
C ASP A 390 2.77 -37.29 21.81
N ASN A 391 2.85 -37.42 20.49
CA ASN A 391 3.47 -36.43 19.61
C ASN A 391 2.62 -35.18 19.47
N MET A 392 1.27 -35.27 19.51
CA MET A 392 0.42 -34.09 19.61
C MET A 392 0.71 -33.28 20.87
N ARG A 393 0.85 -33.94 22.03
CA ARG A 393 1.16 -33.27 23.30
C ARG A 393 2.59 -32.70 23.33
N LYS A 394 3.58 -33.43 22.82
CA LYS A 394 4.97 -32.97 22.73
C LYS A 394 5.13 -31.74 21.83
N GLU A 395 4.39 -31.71 20.73
CA GLU A 395 4.42 -30.60 19.76
C GLU A 395 3.43 -29.48 20.10
N ARG A 396 2.68 -29.57 21.21
CA ARG A 396 1.65 -28.62 21.67
C ARG A 396 0.51 -28.36 20.67
N LEU A 397 0.17 -29.37 19.87
CA LEU A 397 -0.88 -29.28 18.87
C LEU A 397 -2.28 -29.17 19.51
N VAL A 398 -3.09 -28.19 19.10
CA VAL A 398 -4.46 -27.96 19.58
C VAL A 398 -5.47 -27.97 18.44
N PHE A 399 -6.68 -28.48 18.70
CA PHE A 399 -7.79 -28.39 17.74
C PHE A 399 -8.42 -27.00 17.77
N ILE A 400 -8.55 -26.39 16.60
CA ILE A 400 -9.28 -25.15 16.40
C ILE A 400 -10.44 -25.37 15.42
N SER A 401 -11.51 -24.60 15.57
CA SER A 401 -12.62 -24.61 14.62
C SER A 401 -12.18 -24.02 13.29
N CYS A 402 -12.62 -24.63 12.18
CA CYS A 402 -12.34 -24.13 10.84
C CYS A 402 -13.15 -22.85 10.60
N GLU A 403 -12.51 -21.68 10.72
CA GLU A 403 -13.12 -20.35 10.54
C GLU A 403 -13.96 -20.23 9.27
N PRO A 404 -13.49 -20.64 8.07
CA PRO A 404 -14.29 -20.53 6.86
C PRO A 404 -15.69 -21.12 7.01
N CYS A 405 -15.84 -22.30 7.59
CA CYS A 405 -17.12 -22.99 7.73
C CYS A 405 -17.71 -22.93 9.15
N GLU A 406 -17.18 -22.06 10.00
CA GLU A 406 -17.61 -21.89 11.40
C GLU A 406 -17.70 -23.21 12.17
N GLY A 407 -16.80 -24.15 11.87
CA GLY A 407 -16.80 -25.48 12.50
C GLY A 407 -17.81 -26.50 11.94
N GLN A 408 -18.64 -26.14 10.97
CA GLN A 408 -19.68 -27.04 10.44
C GLN A 408 -19.15 -28.09 9.45
N GLY A 409 -17.94 -27.91 8.92
CA GLY A 409 -17.35 -28.82 7.93
C GLY A 409 -17.93 -28.69 6.52
N HIS A 410 -18.96 -27.88 6.33
CA HIS A 410 -19.65 -27.70 5.05
C HIS A 410 -20.25 -26.30 4.91
N PHE A 411 -20.61 -25.94 3.69
CA PHE A 411 -21.31 -24.71 3.33
C PHE A 411 -22.60 -25.01 2.60
N GLU A 412 -23.57 -24.11 2.67
CA GLU A 412 -24.70 -24.14 1.76
C GLU A 412 -24.22 -24.03 0.30
N CYS A 413 -24.82 -24.82 -0.58
CA CYS A 413 -24.45 -24.80 -1.98
C CYS A 413 -24.83 -23.45 -2.60
N PRO A 414 -23.89 -22.68 -3.17
CA PRO A 414 -24.18 -21.34 -3.67
C PRO A 414 -25.16 -21.35 -4.86
N ALA A 415 -25.20 -22.46 -5.62
CA ALA A 415 -26.06 -22.58 -6.78
C ALA A 415 -27.53 -22.85 -6.44
N CYS A 416 -27.82 -23.53 -5.33
CA CYS A 416 -29.21 -23.83 -4.92
C CYS A 416 -29.60 -23.27 -3.56
N GLN A 417 -28.71 -22.54 -2.88
CA GLN A 417 -28.94 -21.94 -1.56
C GLN A 417 -29.55 -22.93 -0.56
N GLY A 418 -28.98 -24.14 -0.48
CA GLY A 418 -29.51 -25.20 0.40
C GLY A 418 -30.71 -25.98 -0.18
N GLY A 419 -31.43 -25.43 -1.16
CA GLY A 419 -32.69 -25.96 -1.70
C GLY A 419 -32.58 -27.26 -2.52
N LYS A 420 -31.37 -27.80 -2.73
CA LYS A 420 -31.07 -29.06 -3.47
C LYS A 420 -31.46 -29.06 -4.96
N ARG A 421 -32.35 -28.16 -5.38
CA ARG A 421 -32.85 -27.94 -6.74
C ARG A 421 -32.73 -26.47 -7.12
N ILE A 422 -32.66 -26.20 -8.42
CA ILE A 422 -32.58 -24.86 -8.99
C ILE A 422 -33.80 -24.67 -9.90
N SER A 423 -34.47 -23.53 -9.79
CA SER A 423 -35.58 -23.17 -10.67
C SER A 423 -35.03 -22.47 -11.91
N LEU A 424 -35.32 -23.02 -13.08
CA LEU A 424 -35.00 -22.44 -14.38
C LEU A 424 -36.24 -22.54 -15.25
N ASN A 425 -36.79 -21.39 -15.68
CA ASN A 425 -38.01 -21.31 -16.49
C ASN A 425 -39.19 -22.10 -15.87
N GLU A 426 -39.45 -21.87 -14.58
CA GLU A 426 -40.55 -22.50 -13.81
C GLU A 426 -40.45 -24.04 -13.67
N LYS A 427 -39.36 -24.65 -14.16
CA LYS A 427 -39.04 -26.07 -13.95
C LYS A 427 -37.92 -26.23 -12.93
N LEU A 428 -38.08 -27.21 -12.04
CA LEU A 428 -37.10 -27.54 -11.01
C LEU A 428 -36.13 -28.61 -11.50
N TYR A 429 -34.84 -28.29 -11.47
CA TYR A 429 -33.77 -29.21 -11.80
C TYR A 429 -32.95 -29.55 -10.58
N ASP A 430 -32.44 -30.77 -10.50
CA ASP A 430 -31.52 -31.15 -9.44
C ASP A 430 -30.21 -30.36 -9.54
N CYS A 431 -29.78 -29.80 -8.40
CA CYS A 431 -28.53 -29.07 -8.34
C CYS A 431 -27.36 -30.05 -8.53
N LYS A 432 -26.79 -30.06 -9.74
CA LYS A 432 -25.63 -30.90 -10.09
C LYS A 432 -24.40 -30.54 -9.26
N LEU A 433 -24.23 -29.27 -8.90
CA LEU A 433 -23.08 -28.79 -8.13
C LEU A 433 -22.97 -29.44 -6.74
N CYS A 434 -24.08 -29.64 -6.04
CA CYS A 434 -24.10 -30.33 -4.75
C CYS A 434 -24.61 -31.77 -4.83
N ALA A 435 -24.89 -32.29 -6.03
CA ALA A 435 -25.50 -33.60 -6.24
C ALA A 435 -26.73 -33.84 -5.33
N ARG A 436 -27.67 -32.89 -5.30
CA ARG A 436 -28.89 -32.89 -4.45
C ARG A 436 -28.65 -32.85 -2.93
N LYS A 437 -27.43 -32.60 -2.46
CA LYS A 437 -27.14 -32.55 -1.01
C LYS A 437 -27.49 -31.21 -0.37
N GLY A 438 -27.61 -30.14 -1.14
CA GLY A 438 -27.89 -28.77 -0.66
C GLY A 438 -26.67 -28.10 -0.02
N ARG A 439 -25.60 -28.86 0.25
CA ARG A 439 -24.38 -28.43 0.92
C ARG A 439 -23.14 -28.97 0.23
N MET A 440 -22.05 -28.22 0.30
CA MET A 440 -20.73 -28.59 -0.24
C MET A 440 -19.73 -28.73 0.91
N LYS A 441 -18.85 -29.73 0.84
CA LYS A 441 -17.79 -29.91 1.85
C LYS A 441 -16.90 -28.66 1.88
N CYS A 442 -16.56 -28.22 3.08
CA CYS A 442 -15.60 -27.14 3.26
C CYS A 442 -14.23 -27.62 2.81
N ARG A 443 -13.62 -26.92 1.84
CA ARG A 443 -12.32 -27.32 1.29
C ARG A 443 -11.15 -27.05 2.23
N HIS A 444 -11.34 -26.21 3.25
CA HIS A 444 -10.30 -25.85 4.21
C HIS A 444 -10.10 -26.96 5.25
N CYS A 445 -11.19 -27.58 5.74
CA CYS A 445 -11.14 -28.68 6.71
C CYS A 445 -11.56 -30.03 6.11
N TYR A 446 -11.77 -30.09 4.78
CA TYR A 446 -12.23 -31.26 4.03
C TYR A 446 -13.54 -31.92 4.52
N GLY A 447 -14.31 -31.29 5.40
CA GLY A 447 -15.51 -31.89 5.98
C GLY A 447 -15.48 -32.04 7.49
N SER A 448 -14.31 -31.94 8.12
CA SER A 448 -14.15 -32.22 9.56
C SER A 448 -14.63 -31.10 10.47
N GLY A 449 -14.72 -29.86 9.95
CA GLY A 449 -15.02 -28.68 10.74
C GLY A 449 -13.88 -28.24 11.67
N LYS A 450 -12.78 -29.00 11.76
CA LYS A 450 -11.68 -28.76 12.69
C LYS A 450 -10.34 -28.72 11.96
N LEU A 451 -9.42 -27.93 12.46
CA LEU A 451 -8.03 -27.87 12.04
C LEU A 451 -7.14 -28.08 13.27
N ILE A 452 -5.93 -28.56 13.09
CA ILE A 452 -4.96 -28.70 14.18
C ILE A 452 -3.94 -27.59 14.01
N LYS A 453 -3.67 -26.85 15.08
CA LYS A 453 -2.72 -25.74 15.09
C LYS A 453 -1.58 -26.09 16.04
N LYS A 454 -0.33 -25.88 15.60
CA LYS A 454 0.87 -26.00 16.46
C LYS A 454 1.00 -24.85 17.43
#